data_AF-A0A6J2KAN0-F1
#
_entry.id   AF-A0A6J2KAN0-F1
#
_cell.length_a   1.000
_cell.length_b   1.000
_cell.length_c   1.000
_cell.angle_alpha   90.00
_cell.angle_beta   90.00
_cell.angle_gamma   90.00
#
_symmetry.space_group_name_H-M   'P 1'
#
loop_
_entity.id
_entity.type
_entity.pdbx_description
1 polymer ?
#
loop_
_entity_poly.entity_id
_entity_poly.type
_entity_poly.pdbx_seq_one_letter_code
_entity_poly.pdbx_strand_id
1 'polypeptide(L)'
;MVKRFNQTLERYLAKFVENRQRDRNIQPLLLSYRSAVHKSTTVTPALANFWRELRLPTDLITGTPPDTPCSVTEYANDLRSKMNEVHEYVRQSGQQASSRMKTRYDRKANHQGFADSSLMLATQPSLKQREVS
;
A
#
# COMPACT_ATOMS: atom_id res chain seq x y z
N MET A 1 -1.28 5.37 -1.49
CA MET A 1 -0.98 3.93 -1.70
C MET A 1 -1.08 3.50 -3.15
N VAL A 2 -2.19 3.80 -3.84
CA VAL A 2 -2.46 3.34 -5.21
C VAL A 2 -1.31 3.62 -6.19
N LYS A 3 -0.75 4.84 -6.19
CA LYS A 3 0.37 5.19 -7.09
C LYS A 3 1.63 4.34 -6.86
N ARG A 4 1.98 4.04 -5.60
CA ARG A 4 3.15 3.19 -5.30
C ARG A 4 2.89 1.72 -5.61
N PHE A 5 1.66 1.26 -5.39
CA PHE A 5 1.23 -0.08 -5.79
C PHE A 5 1.35 -0.25 -7.31
N ASN A 6 0.77 0.68 -8.09
CA ASN A 6 0.83 0.63 -9.55
C ASN A 6 2.28 0.68 -10.06
N GLN A 7 3.13 1.55 -9.48
CA GLN A 7 4.57 1.57 -9.79
C GLN A 7 5.27 0.25 -9.47
N THR A 8 4.88 -0.43 -8.38
CA THR A 8 5.45 -1.72 -8.01
C THR A 8 5.01 -2.79 -9.00
N LEU A 9 3.72 -2.84 -9.33
CA LEU A 9 3.19 -3.74 -10.34
C LEU A 9 3.88 -3.55 -11.70
N GLU A 10 3.99 -2.31 -12.17
CA GLU A 10 4.65 -1.99 -13.44
C GLU A 10 6.11 -2.47 -13.45
N ARG A 11 6.87 -2.22 -12.37
CA ARG A 11 8.26 -2.68 -12.24
C ARG A 11 8.40 -4.18 -12.24
N TYR A 12 7.49 -4.89 -11.56
CA TYR A 12 7.52 -6.34 -11.54
C TYR A 12 7.09 -6.92 -12.89
N LEU A 13 6.00 -6.43 -13.48
CA LEU A 13 5.55 -6.85 -14.81
C LEU A 13 6.63 -6.61 -15.86
N ALA A 14 7.35 -5.47 -15.80
CA ALA A 14 8.48 -5.18 -16.69
C ALA A 14 9.54 -6.28 -16.68
N LYS A 15 9.83 -6.91 -15.54
CA LYS A 15 10.76 -8.04 -15.44
C LYS A 15 10.23 -9.34 -16.07
N PHE A 16 8.91 -9.51 -16.13
CA PHE A 16 8.27 -10.71 -16.68
C PHE A 16 7.82 -10.55 -18.14
N VAL A 17 7.83 -9.32 -18.67
CA VAL A 17 7.39 -9.00 -20.04
C VAL A 17 8.25 -9.67 -21.11
N GLU A 18 9.51 -9.97 -20.81
CA GLU A 18 10.43 -10.62 -21.75
C GLU A 18 9.93 -12.02 -22.19
N ASN A 19 9.08 -12.68 -21.38
CA ASN A 19 8.63 -14.06 -21.58
C ASN A 19 7.19 -14.23 -22.11
N ARG A 20 6.54 -13.20 -22.67
CA ARG A 20 5.16 -13.27 -23.25
C ARG A 20 4.04 -13.87 -22.36
N GLN A 21 4.27 -14.16 -21.07
CA GLN A 21 3.28 -14.75 -20.16
C GLN A 21 2.77 -13.75 -19.11
N ARG A 22 2.34 -12.55 -19.54
CA ARG A 22 1.85 -11.53 -18.60
C ARG A 22 0.69 -12.04 -17.75
N ASP A 23 -0.30 -12.69 -18.38
CA ASP A 23 -1.53 -13.10 -17.69
C ASP A 23 -1.31 -14.17 -16.62
N ARG A 24 -0.37 -15.09 -16.84
CA ARG A 24 -0.04 -16.15 -15.88
C ARG A 24 0.68 -15.62 -14.63
N ASN A 25 1.42 -14.52 -14.77
CA ASN A 25 2.26 -13.97 -13.72
C ASN A 25 1.53 -12.94 -12.83
N ILE A 26 0.33 -12.50 -13.21
CA ILE A 26 -0.46 -11.54 -12.43
C ILE A 26 -0.89 -12.14 -11.08
N GLN A 27 -1.37 -13.38 -11.06
CA GLN A 27 -1.87 -14.01 -9.82
C GLN A 27 -0.77 -14.18 -8.76
N PRO A 28 0.40 -14.78 -9.06
CA PRO A 28 1.49 -14.89 -8.10
C PRO A 28 2.03 -13.53 -7.66
N LEU A 29 2.10 -12.56 -8.57
CA LEU A 29 2.56 -11.20 -8.25
C LEU A 29 1.62 -10.51 -7.26
N LEU A 30 0.32 -10.55 -7.52
CA LEU A 30 -0.68 -9.97 -6.63
C LEU A 30 -0.69 -10.67 -5.27
N LEU A 31 -0.50 -11.99 -5.23
CA LEU A 31 -0.35 -12.74 -3.98
C LEU A 31 0.86 -12.24 -3.19
N SER A 32 2.04 -12.14 -3.83
CA SER A 32 3.26 -11.65 -3.20
C SER A 32 3.12 -10.23 -2.63
N TYR A 33 2.40 -9.35 -3.34
CA TYR A 33 2.14 -8.00 -2.84
C TYR A 33 1.20 -8.01 -1.64
N ARG A 34 0.16 -8.86 -1.66
CA ARG A 34 -0.82 -8.92 -0.58
C ARG A 34 -0.28 -9.56 0.70
N SER A 35 0.71 -10.44 0.60
CA SER A 35 1.38 -11.06 1.76
C SER A 35 2.62 -10.31 2.23
N ALA A 36 3.17 -9.38 1.45
CA ALA A 36 4.33 -8.60 1.88
C ALA A 36 3.94 -7.45 2.83
N VAL A 37 4.69 -7.30 3.93
CA VAL A 37 4.49 -6.20 4.87
C VAL A 37 4.77 -4.86 4.19
N HIS A 38 3.80 -3.95 4.27
CA HIS A 38 3.91 -2.66 3.59
C HIS A 38 4.53 -1.59 4.50
N LYS A 39 5.61 -0.95 4.03
CA LYS A 39 6.49 -0.09 4.86
C LYS A 39 5.79 1.04 5.63
N SER A 40 4.71 1.62 5.09
CA SER A 40 4.05 2.76 5.73
C SER A 40 2.90 2.36 6.66
N THR A 41 2.31 1.18 6.46
CA THR A 41 1.19 0.67 7.27
C THR A 41 1.65 -0.42 8.22
N THR A 42 2.88 -0.91 8.07
CA THR A 42 3.55 -1.98 8.85
C THR A 42 2.79 -3.30 8.98
N VAL A 43 1.70 -3.44 8.23
CA VAL A 43 0.91 -4.66 8.06
C VAL A 43 0.92 -5.10 6.59
N THR A 44 0.55 -6.35 6.37
CA THR A 44 0.28 -6.87 5.02
C THR A 44 -1.02 -6.27 4.47
N PRO A 45 -1.12 -6.04 3.14
CA PRO A 45 -2.37 -5.62 2.53
C PRO A 45 -3.50 -6.64 2.72
N ALA A 46 -3.19 -7.93 2.81
CA ALA A 46 -4.18 -8.96 3.12
C ALA A 46 -4.83 -8.71 4.49
N LEU A 47 -4.01 -8.55 5.53
CA LEU A 47 -4.50 -8.28 6.88
C LEU A 47 -5.28 -6.98 6.94
N ALA A 48 -4.82 -5.93 6.25
CA ALA A 48 -5.48 -4.63 6.24
C ALA A 48 -6.84 -4.60 5.51
N ASN A 49 -7.11 -5.54 4.60
CA ASN A 49 -8.37 -5.55 3.83
C ASN A 49 -9.33 -6.66 4.28
N PHE A 50 -8.79 -7.81 4.70
CA PHE A 50 -9.56 -9.00 5.03
C PHE A 50 -9.51 -9.37 6.50
N TRP A 51 -8.70 -8.66 7.31
CA TRP A 51 -8.49 -8.93 8.74
C TRP A 51 -7.95 -10.33 9.04
N ARG A 52 -7.36 -10.95 8.01
CA ARG A 52 -6.74 -12.27 8.04
C ARG A 52 -5.58 -12.31 7.08
N GLU A 53 -4.57 -13.11 7.42
CA GLU A 53 -3.48 -13.41 6.51
C GLU A 53 -3.94 -14.40 5.43
N LEU A 54 -3.35 -14.27 4.24
CA LEU A 54 -3.58 -15.21 3.16
C LEU A 54 -2.80 -16.48 3.41
N ARG A 55 -3.42 -17.64 3.13
CA ARG A 55 -2.69 -18.92 3.10
C ARG A 55 -1.79 -18.95 1.89
N LEU A 56 -0.49 -19.03 2.13
CA LEU A 56 0.54 -19.08 1.11
C LEU A 56 0.80 -20.53 0.69
N PRO A 57 1.35 -20.76 -0.52
CA PRO A 57 1.78 -22.09 -0.94
C PRO A 57 2.79 -22.74 0.03
N THR A 58 3.59 -21.94 0.72
CA THR A 58 4.48 -22.40 1.79
C THR A 58 3.72 -22.99 2.97
N ASP A 59 2.57 -22.43 3.32
CA ASP A 59 1.76 -22.87 4.46
C ASP A 59 1.10 -24.23 4.19
N LEU A 60 0.91 -24.58 2.91
CA LEU A 60 0.45 -25.92 2.49
C LEU A 60 1.53 -26.99 2.71
N ILE A 61 2.79 -26.64 2.44
CA ILE A 61 3.93 -27.57 2.59
C ILE A 61 4.27 -27.75 4.07
N THR A 62 4.31 -26.66 4.82
CA THR A 62 4.67 -26.68 6.25
C THR A 62 3.51 -27.11 7.15
N GLY A 63 2.30 -27.15 6.58
CA GLY A 63 1.07 -27.26 7.34
C GLY A 63 0.75 -25.96 8.08
N THR A 64 -0.51 -25.77 8.40
CA THR A 64 -0.92 -24.71 9.33
C THR A 64 -1.70 -25.36 10.46
N PRO A 65 -1.51 -24.91 11.72
CA PRO A 65 -2.31 -25.43 12.82
C PRO A 65 -3.82 -25.27 12.50
N PRO A 66 -4.63 -26.28 12.86
CA PRO A 66 -6.08 -26.18 12.71
C PRO A 66 -6.60 -25.03 13.58
N ASP A 67 -7.62 -24.33 13.09
CA ASP A 67 -8.27 -23.29 13.88
C ASP A 67 -8.91 -23.93 15.11
N THR A 68 -8.80 -23.25 16.25
CA THR A 68 -9.43 -23.69 17.50
C THR A 68 -10.94 -23.79 17.29
N PRO A 69 -11.59 -24.90 17.67
CA PRO A 69 -13.03 -25.01 17.58
C PRO A 69 -13.67 -23.97 18.51
N CYS A 70 -14.39 -23.02 17.93
CA CYS A 70 -15.13 -21.99 18.64
C CYS A 70 -16.58 -21.94 18.15
N SER A 71 -17.48 -21.45 18.99
CA SER A 71 -18.84 -21.16 18.56
C SER A 71 -18.86 -20.04 17.52
N VAL A 72 -19.92 -19.99 16.69
CA VAL A 72 -20.07 -18.95 15.65
C VAL A 72 -20.05 -17.54 16.26
N THR A 73 -20.63 -17.37 17.44
CA THR A 73 -20.69 -16.10 18.16
C THR A 73 -19.32 -15.67 18.70
N GLU A 74 -18.53 -16.60 19.23
CA GLU A 74 -17.15 -16.34 19.67
C GLU A 74 -16.27 -15.94 18.47
N TYR A 75 -16.37 -16.67 17.35
CA TYR A 75 -15.63 -16.34 16.13
C TYR A 75 -15.99 -14.94 15.61
N ALA A 76 -17.27 -14.58 15.58
CA ALA A 76 -17.71 -13.27 15.13
C ALA A 76 -17.18 -12.14 16.04
N ASN A 77 -17.16 -12.36 17.36
CA ASN A 77 -16.64 -11.39 18.32
C ASN A 77 -15.12 -11.23 18.20
N ASP A 78 -14.38 -12.34 18.05
CA ASP A 78 -12.93 -12.33 17.82
C ASP A 78 -12.58 -11.60 16.52
N LEU A 79 -13.29 -11.89 15.43
CA LEU A 79 -13.10 -11.21 14.15
C LEU A 79 -13.34 -9.70 14.26
N ARG A 80 -14.39 -9.29 14.98
CA ARG A 80 -14.69 -7.87 15.22
C ARG A 80 -13.60 -7.19 16.05
N SER A 81 -13.07 -7.87 17.05
CA SER A 81 -11.94 -7.38 17.86
C SER A 81 -10.69 -7.18 17.01
N LYS A 82 -10.30 -8.20 16.25
CA LYS A 82 -9.16 -8.16 15.31
C LYS A 82 -9.30 -7.04 14.28
N MET A 83 -10.49 -6.88 13.70
CA MET A 83 -10.75 -5.80 12.75
C MET A 83 -10.50 -4.42 13.38
N ASN A 84 -10.98 -4.18 14.60
CA ASN A 84 -10.75 -2.92 15.30
C ASN A 84 -9.26 -2.70 15.60
N GLU A 85 -8.56 -3.73 16.07
CA GLU A 85 -7.15 -3.67 16.40
C GLU A 85 -6.29 -3.34 15.16
N VAL A 86 -6.47 -4.07 14.07
CA VAL A 86 -5.71 -3.82 12.84
C VAL A 86 -6.04 -2.44 12.27
N HIS A 87 -7.31 -2.01 12.32
CA HIS A 87 -7.68 -0.66 11.89
C HIS A 87 -6.93 0.42 12.67
N GLU A 88 -6.91 0.31 13.99
CA GLU A 88 -6.23 1.28 14.85
C GLU A 88 -4.72 1.27 14.61
N TYR A 89 -4.13 0.09 14.49
CA TYR A 89 -2.71 -0.07 14.18
C TYR A 89 -2.33 0.54 12.83
N VAL A 90 -3.13 0.31 11.79
CA VAL A 90 -2.94 0.91 10.45
C VAL A 90 -3.07 2.43 10.50
N ARG A 91 -4.04 2.95 11.28
CA ARG A 91 -4.26 4.39 11.46
C ARG A 91 -3.06 5.05 12.11
N GLN A 92 -2.56 4.50 13.21
CA GLN A 92 -1.39 5.00 13.92
C GLN A 92 -0.13 4.96 13.04
N SER A 93 0.11 3.82 12.38
CA SER A 93 1.26 3.64 11.49
C SER A 93 1.22 4.62 10.31
N GLY A 94 0.04 4.84 9.74
CA GLY A 94 -0.19 5.85 8.70
C GLY A 94 0.11 7.27 9.16
N GLN A 95 -0.30 7.65 10.37
CA GLN A 95 0.01 8.96 10.96
C GLN A 95 1.51 9.13 11.19
N GLN A 96 2.19 8.13 11.74
CA GLN A 96 3.64 8.16 11.93
C GLN A 96 4.40 8.28 10.60
N ALA A 97 3.98 7.51 9.59
CA ALA A 97 4.57 7.58 8.25
C ALA A 97 4.37 8.96 7.61
N SER A 98 3.19 9.57 7.79
CA SER A 98 2.89 10.93 7.32
C SER A 98 3.76 11.97 8.03
N SER A 99 3.85 11.90 9.37
CA SER A 99 4.69 12.79 10.17
C SER A 99 6.16 12.72 9.73
N ARG A 100 6.71 11.51 9.57
CA ARG A 100 8.08 11.30 9.04
C ARG A 100 8.26 11.90 7.64
N MET A 101 7.26 11.77 6.78
CA MET A 101 7.30 12.35 5.43
C MET A 101 7.34 13.87 5.50
N LYS A 102 6.50 14.48 6.35
CA LYS A 102 6.46 15.93 6.59
C LYS A 102 7.81 16.42 7.11
N THR A 103 8.35 15.83 8.18
CA THR A 103 9.67 16.22 8.71
C THR A 103 10.78 16.12 7.66
N ARG A 104 10.77 15.06 6.85
CA ARG A 104 11.74 14.90 5.76
C ARG A 104 11.59 15.98 4.68
N TYR A 105 10.35 16.34 4.35
CA TYR A 105 10.05 17.39 3.39
C TYR A 105 10.49 18.76 3.93
N ASP A 106 10.06 19.11 5.14
CA ASP A 106 10.38 20.39 5.80
C ASP A 106 11.89 20.58 5.93
N ARG A 107 12.63 19.52 6.33
CA ARG A 107 14.10 19.55 6.36
C ARG A 107 14.70 19.81 4.97
N LYS A 108 14.20 19.15 3.93
CA LYS A 108 14.72 19.34 2.56
C LYS A 108 14.41 20.75 2.03
N ALA A 109 13.21 21.26 2.31
CA ALA A 109 12.80 22.60 1.92
C ALA A 109 13.65 23.67 2.64
N ASN A 110 13.93 23.50 3.94
CA ASN A 110 14.72 24.45 4.72
C ASN A 110 16.22 24.42 4.38
N HIS A 111 16.77 23.32 3.84
CA HIS A 111 18.15 23.27 3.35
C HIS A 111 18.34 23.93 1.98
N GLN A 112 17.29 24.05 1.18
CA GLN A 112 17.28 24.87 -0.02
C GLN A 112 16.91 26.28 0.41
N GLY A 113 17.89 27.01 0.95
CA GLY A 113 17.70 28.36 1.45
C GLY A 113 16.83 29.18 0.51
N PHE A 114 15.78 29.78 1.06
CA PHE A 114 15.07 30.86 0.39
C PHE A 114 16.09 31.98 0.19
N ALA A 115 16.69 32.03 -1.00
CA ALA A 115 17.26 33.26 -1.49
C ALA A 115 16.08 34.15 -1.82
N ASP A 116 15.90 35.19 -1.01
CA ASP A 116 14.91 36.25 -1.21
C ASP A 116 14.90 36.72 -2.66
N SER A 117 13.78 36.48 -3.35
CA SER A 117 13.10 37.46 -4.19
C SER A 117 11.96 36.78 -4.97
N SER A 118 10.75 37.07 -4.50
CA SER A 118 9.61 37.54 -5.30
C SER A 118 9.27 36.86 -6.64
N LEU A 119 7.97 36.53 -6.73
CA LEU A 119 7.18 36.16 -7.93
C LEU A 119 7.12 34.67 -8.29
N MET A 120 6.49 33.87 -7.42
CA MET A 120 5.70 32.73 -7.88
C MET A 120 4.20 33.03 -7.75
N LEU A 121 3.67 33.79 -8.70
CA LEU A 121 2.29 33.62 -9.15
C LEU A 121 2.31 33.09 -10.59
N ALA A 122 2.66 31.81 -10.74
CA ALA A 122 2.57 31.12 -12.02
C ALA A 122 2.13 29.68 -11.82
N THR A 123 0.87 29.49 -11.45
CA THR A 123 0.15 28.28 -11.83
C THR A 123 -1.28 28.65 -12.22
N GLN A 124 -1.51 28.83 -13.51
CA GLN A 124 -2.75 28.32 -14.09
C GLN A 124 -2.37 27.15 -15.01
N PRO A 125 -2.97 25.96 -14.80
CA PRO A 125 -2.74 24.82 -15.68
C PRO A 125 -3.46 25.07 -17.00
N SER A 126 -2.77 24.74 -18.09
CA SER A 126 -3.21 24.80 -19.48
C SER A 126 -4.65 24.31 -19.68
N LEU A 127 -5.57 25.24 -19.97
CA LEU A 127 -6.85 24.91 -20.59
C LEU A 127 -6.66 24.83 -22.10
N LYS A 128 -6.80 23.60 -22.58
CA LYS A 128 -7.05 23.10 -23.94
C LYS A 128 -7.32 24.15 -25.03
N GLN A 129 -6.66 23.92 -26.17
CA GLN A 129 -7.13 24.30 -27.51
C GLN A 129 -8.63 24.00 -27.71
N ARG A 130 -9.37 25.02 -28.15
CA ARG A 130 -10.63 25.07 -28.93
C ARG A 130 -10.91 26.57 -29.13
N GLU A 131 -11.28 27.16 -30.27
CA GLU A 131 -11.67 26.78 -31.62
C GLU A 131 -11.66 28.07 -32.47
N VAL A 132 -11.31 27.96 -33.76
CA VAL A 132 -11.88 28.64 -34.96
C VAL A 132 -12.26 30.13 -34.93
N SER A 133 -11.56 30.94 -35.75
CA SER A 133 -12.05 31.53 -37.02
C SER A 133 -10.94 32.32 -37.71
#